data_AF-A0A969X7X3-F1
#
_entry.id   AF-A0A969X7X3-F1
#
_cell.length_a   1.000
_cell.length_b   1.000
_cell.length_c   1.000
_cell.angle_alpha   90.00
_cell.angle_beta   90.00
_cell.angle_gamma   90.00
#
_symmetry.space_group_name_H-M   'P 1'
#
loop_
_entity.id
_entity.type
_entity.pdbx_description
1 polymer ?
#
loop_
_entity_poly.entity_id
_entity_poly.type
_entity_poly.pdbx_seq_one_letter_code
_entity_poly.pdbx_strand_id
1 'polypeptide(L)'
;MVLNKKILKRLERSYRKAFPGDLDKYLLAKYGEEPFPYEFTEQDLYENIRRDICNYETGELDVTVKTRSKYLREELKHLKGLYIERLDEIRDLRDYIIELEHKLSEHGLESPRMADERLQTRSSEI
;
A
#
# COMPACT_ATOMS: atom_id res chain seq x y z
N MET A 1 -4.39 -13.31 -2.85
CA MET A 1 -4.21 -14.76 -2.54
C MET A 1 -2.81 -15.03 -2.01
N VAL A 2 -2.64 -15.90 -1.00
CA VAL A 2 -1.33 -16.14 -0.34
C VAL A 2 -0.86 -17.59 -0.41
N LEU A 3 0.45 -17.78 -0.42
CA LEU A 3 1.10 -19.08 -0.37
C LEU A 3 0.97 -19.66 1.05
N ASN A 4 0.51 -20.91 1.15
CA ASN A 4 0.50 -21.63 2.40
C ASN A 4 1.14 -23.01 2.22
N LYS A 5 1.37 -23.73 3.32
CA LYS A 5 1.99 -25.07 3.29
C LYS A 5 1.27 -26.08 2.39
N LYS A 6 -0.06 -25.95 2.19
CA LYS A 6 -0.82 -26.86 1.31
C LYS A 6 -0.51 -26.57 -0.16
N ILE A 7 -0.48 -25.30 -0.54
CA ILE A 7 -0.13 -24.85 -1.90
C ILE A 7 1.32 -25.20 -2.21
N LEU A 8 2.23 -25.00 -1.27
CA LEU A 8 3.65 -25.35 -1.42
C LEU A 8 3.83 -26.85 -1.72
N LYS A 9 3.19 -27.73 -0.93
CA LYS A 9 3.20 -29.19 -1.20
C LYS A 9 2.59 -29.55 -2.56
N ARG A 10 1.58 -28.80 -3.02
CA ARG A 10 0.99 -29.00 -4.35
C ARG A 10 1.99 -28.62 -5.44
N LEU A 11 2.76 -27.55 -5.24
CA LEU A 11 3.82 -27.13 -6.14
C LEU A 11 4.94 -28.17 -6.19
N GLU A 12 5.46 -28.66 -5.06
CA GLU A 12 6.48 -29.72 -5.07
C GLU A 12 6.05 -30.95 -5.88
N ARG A 13 4.76 -31.33 -5.76
CA ARG A 13 4.18 -32.41 -6.57
C ARG A 13 4.12 -32.07 -8.06
N SER A 14 3.75 -30.85 -8.43
CA SER A 14 3.69 -30.43 -9.84
C SER A 14 5.08 -30.38 -10.49
N TYR A 15 6.08 -29.91 -9.74
CA TYR A 15 7.47 -29.89 -10.16
C TYR A 15 8.18 -31.24 -10.02
N ARG A 16 7.50 -32.25 -9.44
CA ARG A 16 8.03 -33.60 -9.17
C ARG A 16 9.36 -33.57 -8.40
N LYS A 17 9.56 -32.57 -7.55
CA LYS A 17 10.80 -32.28 -6.84
C LYS A 17 10.48 -31.68 -5.47
N ALA A 18 11.15 -32.15 -4.44
CA ALA A 18 11.10 -31.51 -3.12
C ALA A 18 11.93 -30.23 -3.15
N PHE A 19 11.40 -29.15 -2.60
CA PHE A 19 12.14 -27.90 -2.56
C PHE A 19 13.15 -27.91 -1.41
N PRO A 20 14.35 -27.33 -1.62
CA PRO A 20 15.31 -27.12 -0.54
C PRO A 20 14.70 -26.27 0.59
N GLY A 21 15.08 -26.58 1.84
CA GLY A 21 14.44 -25.99 3.03
C GLY A 21 14.66 -24.47 3.20
N ASP A 22 15.70 -23.92 2.58
CA ASP A 22 15.96 -22.49 2.43
C ASP A 22 15.00 -21.83 1.44
N LEU A 23 14.81 -22.44 0.25
CA LEU A 23 13.83 -21.98 -0.74
C LEU A 23 12.41 -22.01 -0.18
N ASP A 24 12.04 -23.09 0.52
CA ASP A 24 10.73 -23.21 1.20
C ASP A 24 10.47 -22.08 2.19
N LYS A 25 11.47 -21.77 3.04
CA LYS A 25 11.37 -20.68 4.02
C LYS A 25 11.27 -19.33 3.33
N TYR A 26 12.05 -19.11 2.28
CA TYR A 26 12.02 -17.89 1.49
C TYR A 26 10.64 -17.68 0.85
N LEU A 27 10.11 -18.69 0.17
CA LEU A 27 8.82 -18.62 -0.51
C LEU A 27 7.69 -18.35 0.49
N LEU A 28 7.68 -19.04 1.64
CA LEU A 28 6.69 -18.79 2.69
C LEU A 28 6.83 -17.41 3.33
N ALA A 29 8.05 -16.90 3.50
CA ALA A 29 8.26 -15.57 4.05
C ALA A 29 7.83 -14.45 3.09
N LYS A 30 8.06 -14.64 1.78
CA LYS A 30 7.78 -13.64 0.75
C LYS A 30 6.33 -13.65 0.27
N TYR A 31 5.74 -14.84 0.13
CA TYR A 31 4.41 -15.04 -0.46
C TYR A 31 3.37 -15.53 0.56
N GLY A 32 3.76 -15.80 1.80
CA GLY A 32 2.83 -16.23 2.86
C GLY A 32 1.94 -15.12 3.39
N GLU A 33 2.22 -13.89 3.00
CA GLU A 33 1.41 -12.72 3.27
C GLU A 33 1.16 -11.96 1.97
N GLU A 34 0.01 -11.30 1.91
CA GLU A 34 -0.37 -10.50 0.77
C GLU A 34 0.54 -9.26 0.73
N PRO A 35 1.16 -8.94 -0.42
CA PRO A 35 1.96 -7.73 -0.49
C PRO A 35 1.07 -6.51 -0.25
N PHE A 36 1.62 -5.50 0.41
CA PHE A 36 1.04 -4.18 0.46
C PHE A 36 1.75 -3.28 -0.56
N PRO A 37 1.06 -2.40 -1.30
CA PRO A 37 -0.38 -2.10 -1.24
C PRO A 37 -1.26 -2.91 -2.21
N TYR A 38 -0.70 -3.87 -2.93
CA TYR A 38 -1.37 -4.58 -4.04
C TYR A 38 -1.64 -6.04 -3.71
N GLU A 39 -2.83 -6.53 -4.03
CA GLU A 39 -3.16 -7.95 -3.87
C GLU A 39 -2.62 -8.76 -5.05
N PHE A 40 -2.00 -9.92 -4.77
CA PHE A 40 -1.66 -10.85 -5.85
C PHE A 40 -2.92 -11.54 -6.35
N THR A 41 -3.16 -11.49 -7.66
CA THR A 41 -4.05 -12.47 -8.29
C THR A 41 -3.45 -13.87 -8.16
N GLU A 42 -4.29 -14.91 -8.28
CA GLU A 42 -3.80 -16.29 -8.26
C GLU A 42 -2.72 -16.53 -9.32
N GLN A 43 -2.93 -15.97 -10.53
CA GLN A 43 -1.98 -16.10 -11.63
C GLN A 43 -0.65 -15.40 -11.35
N ASP A 44 -0.69 -14.16 -10.83
CA ASP A 44 0.52 -13.41 -10.48
C ASP A 44 1.34 -14.15 -9.41
N LEU A 45 0.65 -14.72 -8.41
CA LEU A 45 1.29 -15.49 -7.36
C LEU A 45 2.08 -16.67 -7.95
N TYR A 46 1.45 -17.47 -8.84
CA TYR A 46 2.13 -18.62 -9.43
C TYR A 46 3.26 -18.24 -10.37
N GLU A 47 3.09 -17.21 -11.19
CA GLU A 47 4.16 -16.76 -12.10
C GLU A 47 5.36 -16.19 -11.32
N ASN A 48 5.11 -15.42 -10.26
CA ASN A 48 6.18 -14.90 -9.40
C ASN A 48 6.92 -16.03 -8.68
N ILE A 49 6.21 -17.03 -8.16
CA ILE A 49 6.82 -18.22 -7.55
C ILE A 49 7.64 -19.00 -8.58
N ARG A 50 7.11 -19.21 -9.79
CA ARG A 50 7.81 -19.92 -10.86
C ARG A 50 9.11 -19.20 -11.23
N ARG A 51 9.07 -17.89 -11.40
CA ARG A 51 10.26 -17.08 -11.68
C ARG A 51 11.30 -17.20 -10.58
N ASP A 52 10.87 -17.10 -9.31
CA ASP A 52 11.79 -17.24 -8.17
C ASP A 52 12.42 -18.64 -8.11
N ILE A 53 11.67 -19.71 -8.41
CA ILE A 53 12.22 -21.08 -8.50
C ILE A 53 13.29 -21.16 -9.61
N CYS A 54 13.01 -20.63 -10.80
CA CYS A 54 14.01 -20.61 -11.89
C CYS A 54 15.27 -19.81 -11.53
N ASN A 55 15.10 -18.67 -10.85
CA ASN A 55 16.23 -17.86 -10.39
C ASN A 55 17.03 -18.58 -9.30
N TYR A 56 16.38 -19.38 -8.45
CA TYR A 56 17.07 -20.22 -7.47
C TYR A 56 17.91 -21.31 -8.15
N GLU A 57 17.34 -21.99 -9.15
CA GLU A 57 18.05 -23.05 -9.87
C GLU A 57 19.25 -22.54 -10.68
N THR A 58 19.20 -21.28 -11.13
CA THR A 58 20.31 -20.60 -11.82
C THR A 58 21.31 -19.94 -10.85
N GLY A 59 21.04 -19.95 -9.54
CA GLY A 59 21.90 -19.35 -8.52
C GLY A 59 21.81 -17.83 -8.42
N GLU A 60 20.84 -17.21 -9.12
CA GLU A 60 20.62 -15.76 -9.11
C GLU A 60 19.71 -15.31 -7.96
N LEU A 61 19.00 -16.24 -7.30
CA LEU A 61 18.13 -15.90 -6.18
C LEU A 61 18.88 -15.84 -4.85
N ASP A 62 18.91 -14.65 -4.26
CA ASP A 62 19.30 -14.48 -2.86
C ASP A 62 18.17 -14.95 -1.93
N VAL A 63 18.35 -16.15 -1.36
CA VAL A 63 17.42 -16.74 -0.38
C VAL A 63 17.66 -16.27 1.05
N THR A 64 18.60 -15.33 1.25
CA THR A 64 18.80 -14.71 2.57
C THR A 64 17.53 -13.96 2.94
N VAL A 65 16.70 -14.59 3.78
CA VAL A 65 15.41 -14.05 4.20
C VAL A 65 15.66 -12.68 4.85
N LYS A 66 15.33 -11.59 4.14
CA LYS A 66 15.25 -10.26 4.74
C LYS A 66 14.34 -10.41 5.96
N THR A 67 14.84 -10.10 7.15
CA THR A 67 14.03 -10.18 8.37
C THR A 67 12.75 -9.37 8.19
N ARG A 68 11.62 -9.90 8.66
CA ARG A 68 10.30 -9.24 8.71
C ARG A 68 10.39 -7.75 9.07
N SER A 69 11.27 -7.41 10.02
CA SER A 69 11.55 -6.05 10.47
C SER A 69 12.07 -5.08 9.39
N LYS A 70 12.71 -5.59 8.34
CA LYS A 70 13.19 -4.80 7.20
C LYS A 70 12.04 -4.50 6.24
N TYR A 71 11.23 -5.50 5.90
CA TYR A 71 10.01 -5.31 5.10
C TYR A 71 9.06 -4.30 5.74
N LEU A 72 8.74 -4.48 7.03
CA LEU A 72 7.88 -3.56 7.77
C LEU A 72 8.44 -2.12 7.80
N ARG A 73 9.77 -1.96 7.86
CA ARG A 73 10.39 -0.62 7.80
C ARG A 73 10.26 0.02 6.41
N GLU A 74 10.47 -0.77 5.35
CA GLU A 74 10.30 -0.29 3.97
C GLU A 74 8.84 0.12 3.73
N GLU A 75 7.88 -0.67 4.21
CA GLU A 75 6.44 -0.41 4.12
C GLU A 75 6.01 0.83 4.93
N LEU A 76 6.44 0.94 6.20
CA LEU A 76 6.16 2.12 7.02
C LEU A 76 6.74 3.39 6.41
N LYS A 77 7.92 3.31 5.80
CA LYS A 77 8.53 4.44 5.10
C LYS A 77 7.69 4.87 3.90
N HIS A 78 7.20 3.90 3.12
CA HIS A 78 6.33 4.17 1.98
C HIS A 78 5.01 4.81 2.42
N LEU A 79 4.33 4.22 3.41
CA LEU A 79 3.06 4.73 3.94
C LEU A 79 3.20 6.14 4.52
N LYS A 80 4.31 6.41 5.21
CA LYS A 80 4.61 7.76 5.73
C LYS A 80 4.79 8.77 4.59
N GLY A 81 5.44 8.37 3.49
CA GLY A 81 5.56 9.21 2.29
C GLY A 81 4.20 9.57 1.72
N LEU A 82 3.35 8.56 1.49
CA LEU A 82 1.99 8.76 0.97
C LEU A 82 1.15 9.66 1.89
N TYR A 83 1.28 9.48 3.21
CA TYR A 83 0.58 10.32 4.17
C TYR A 83 1.00 11.80 4.07
N ILE A 84 2.29 12.08 3.91
CA ILE A 84 2.79 13.45 3.73
C ILE A 84 2.26 14.06 2.43
N GLU A 85 2.33 13.33 1.32
CA GLU A 85 1.79 13.79 0.03
C GLU A 85 0.31 14.16 0.11
N ARG A 86 -0.49 13.35 0.81
CA ARG A 86 -1.92 13.64 1.04
C ARG A 86 -2.15 14.85 1.94
N LEU A 87 -1.29 15.07 2.94
CA LEU A 87 -1.36 16.27 3.77
C LEU A 87 -1.06 17.54 2.96
N ASP A 88 -0.07 17.48 2.08
CA ASP A 88 0.26 18.60 1.20
C ASP A 88 -0.89 18.89 0.23
N GLU A 89 -1.48 17.87 -0.40
CA GLU A 89 -2.65 18.03 -1.26
C GLU A 89 -3.85 18.65 -0.53
N ILE A 90 -4.13 18.22 0.71
CA ILE A 90 -5.20 18.81 1.53
C ILE A 90 -4.91 20.28 1.86
N ARG A 91 -3.65 20.64 2.13
CA ARG A 91 -3.27 22.03 2.39
C ARG A 91 -3.51 22.87 1.14
N ASP A 92 -3.01 22.44 0.00
CA ASP A 92 -3.11 23.18 -1.26
C ASP A 92 -4.58 23.37 -1.67
N LEU A 93 -5.43 22.36 -1.46
CA LEU A 93 -6.87 22.47 -1.69
C LEU A 93 -7.55 23.45 -0.72
N ARG A 94 -7.14 23.49 0.55
CA ARG A 94 -7.67 24.46 1.51
C ARG A 94 -7.30 25.89 1.13
N ASP A 95 -6.06 26.11 0.73
CA ASP A 95 -5.60 27.42 0.29
C ASP A 95 -6.38 27.87 -0.95
N TYR A 96 -6.58 26.98 -1.91
CA TYR A 96 -7.41 27.25 -3.08
C TYR A 96 -8.87 27.58 -2.74
N ILE A 97 -9.48 26.88 -1.78
CA ILE A 97 -10.84 27.20 -1.31
C ILE A 97 -10.88 28.60 -0.70
N ILE A 98 -9.89 28.98 0.11
CA ILE A 98 -9.82 30.31 0.72
C ILE A 98 -9.73 31.40 -0.38
N GLU A 99 -8.90 31.18 -1.41
CA GLU A 99 -8.81 32.11 -2.53
C GLU A 99 -10.14 32.25 -3.28
N LEU A 100 -10.87 31.15 -3.48
CA LEU A 100 -12.18 31.17 -4.13
C LEU A 100 -13.23 31.90 -3.27
N GLU A 101 -13.25 31.66 -1.97
CA GLU A 101 -14.17 32.35 -1.05
C GLU A 101 -13.88 33.84 -0.96
N HIS A 102 -12.61 34.24 -1.01
CA HIS A 102 -12.23 35.64 -1.12
C HIS A 102 -12.81 36.27 -2.39
N LYS A 103 -12.62 35.63 -3.55
CA LYS A 103 -13.17 36.11 -4.83
C LYS A 103 -14.70 36.17 -4.83
N LEU A 104 -15.39 35.19 -4.23
CA LEU A 104 -16.85 35.23 -4.08
C LEU A 104 -17.26 36.46 -3.25
N SER A 105 -16.58 36.70 -2.13
CA SER A 105 -16.83 37.85 -1.25
C SER A 105 -16.66 39.18 -1.96
N GLU A 106 -15.61 39.33 -2.78
CA GLU A 106 -15.37 40.53 -3.60
C GLU A 106 -16.54 40.83 -4.56
N HIS A 107 -17.25 39.79 -5.00
CA HIS A 107 -18.43 39.90 -5.86
C HIS A 107 -19.76 39.90 -5.09
N GLY A 108 -19.74 39.96 -3.75
CA GLY A 108 -20.94 39.95 -2.92
C GLY A 108 -21.68 38.60 -2.91
N LEU A 109 -21.00 37.53 -3.32
CA LEU A 109 -21.48 36.16 -3.27
C LEU A 109 -20.86 35.42 -2.08
N GLU A 110 -21.50 34.36 -1.64
CA GLU A 110 -21.02 33.57 -0.50
C GLU A 110 -21.12 32.08 -0.79
N SER A 111 -20.15 31.32 -0.25
CA SER A 111 -20.22 29.87 -0.24
C SER A 111 -21.19 29.37 0.85
N PRO A 112 -21.73 28.16 0.75
CA PRO A 112 -22.53 27.55 1.82
C PRO A 112 -21.79 27.53 3.17
N ARG A 113 -20.47 27.29 3.14
CA ARG A 113 -19.60 27.31 4.32
C ARG A 113 -19.58 28.69 4.98
N MET A 114 -19.39 29.75 4.19
CA MET A 114 -19.41 31.13 4.70
C MET A 114 -20.78 31.50 5.28
N ALA A 115 -21.87 31.03 4.66
CA ALA A 115 -23.22 31.25 5.16
C ALA A 115 -23.45 30.57 6.53
N ASP A 116 -23.01 29.32 6.67
CA ASP A 116 -23.10 28.55 7.93
C ASP A 116 -22.27 29.19 9.06
N GLU A 117 -21.04 29.62 8.77
CA GLU A 117 -20.16 30.29 9.76
C GLU A 117 -20.79 31.57 10.31
N ARG A 118 -21.41 32.37 9.45
CA ARG A 118 -22.11 33.61 9.84
C ARG A 118 -23.36 33.33 10.68
N LEU A 119 -24.08 32.24 10.41
CA LEU A 119 -25.23 31.83 11.22
C LEU A 119 -24.78 31.38 12.62
N GLN A 120 -23.69 30.62 12.72
CA GLN A 120 -23.13 30.18 14.00
C GLN A 120 -22.64 31.34 14.87
N THR A 121 -21.99 32.35 14.29
CA THR A 121 -21.55 33.54 15.04
C THR A 121 -22.74 34.31 15.60
N ARG A 122 -23.81 34.52 14.82
CA ARG A 122 -25.03 35.19 15.28
C ARG A 122 -25.78 34.43 16.38
N SER A 123 -25.76 33.10 16.35
CA SER A 123 -26.38 32.28 17.40
C SER A 123 -25.58 32.25 18.71
N SER A 124 -24.31 32.62 18.69
CA SER A 124 -23.43 32.63 19.88
C SER A 124 -23.43 33.96 20.63
N GLU A 125 -24.05 35.00 20.06
CA GLU A 125 -24.14 36.37 20.62
C GLU A 125 -25.46 36.64 21.37
N ILE A 126 -26.38 35.66 21.42
CA ILE A 126 -27.69 35.70 22.09
C ILE A 126 -27.62 34.88 23.38
#